data_AF-A0A2V9TUQ9-F1
#
_entry.id   AF-A0A2V9TUQ9-F1
#
_cell.length_a   1.000
_cell.length_b   1.000
_cell.length_c   1.000
_cell.angle_alpha   90.00
_cell.angle_beta   90.00
_cell.angle_gamma   90.00
#
_symmetry.space_group_name_H-M   'P 1'
#
loop_
_entity.id
_entity.type
_entity.pdbx_description
1 polymer ?
#
loop_
_entity_poly.entity_id
_entity_poly.type
_entity_poly.pdbx_seq_one_letter_code
_entity_poly.pdbx_strand_id
1 'polypeptide(L)'
;MRRVRLKRTVLEYTRCSKERSNSTAPRLDHLFGTILTFGCYTARVRRLIINADDFGLTAGVNRAIVEAYERGVLTSTTLMANSLAFDDAVQLAKGHSSLSTGCHVVLVDGKPLIDPGRLPNLVDGKDRNSFREGISGFAIRALSGRIDPDQVEAETTAQIRKLQAYGVLVSHVDSHKHTHMFPAALQGILRASRTCGVTAIRNPFEVVAANFARLQRGLWKRYAQVKTLHGLAGYFRKAVAKAGLRTPDGTLGIVATGHLNPDLFRNIAENMPEGTWEFVCHPGYLDADLRSITTRLRESRVEELAVLTSADTRTALERRGVQLISYRDL
;
A
#
# COMPACT_ATOMS: atom_id res chain seq x y z
N MET A 1 55.89 -8.32 -19.22
CA MET A 1 54.81 -8.72 -18.30
C MET A 1 53.53 -7.96 -18.65
N ARG A 2 52.46 -8.72 -18.91
CA ARG A 2 51.00 -8.44 -18.87
C ARG A 2 50.38 -7.11 -19.37
N ARG A 3 49.38 -7.31 -20.24
CA ARG A 3 48.36 -6.41 -20.81
C ARG A 3 47.31 -5.94 -19.79
N VAL A 4 46.54 -4.91 -20.22
CA VAL A 4 45.04 -4.74 -20.24
C VAL A 4 44.75 -3.25 -19.89
N ARG A 5 44.35 -2.32 -20.76
CA ARG A 5 43.26 -2.15 -21.76
C ARG A 5 41.84 -2.06 -21.15
N LEU A 6 41.46 -0.85 -20.71
CA LEU A 6 40.07 -0.43 -20.53
C LEU A 6 39.47 0.00 -21.89
N LYS A 7 38.36 -0.62 -22.31
CA LYS A 7 37.52 -0.16 -23.42
C LYS A 7 36.38 0.68 -22.87
N ARG A 8 36.29 1.94 -23.32
CA ARG A 8 35.06 2.74 -23.32
C ARG A 8 34.24 2.33 -24.55
N THR A 9 32.95 2.07 -24.37
CA THR A 9 32.01 1.87 -25.48
C THR A 9 31.12 3.10 -25.58
N VAL A 10 31.27 3.85 -26.67
CA VAL A 10 30.36 4.91 -27.10
C VAL A 10 29.51 4.29 -28.23
N LEU A 11 28.19 4.39 -28.11
CA LEU A 11 27.24 3.96 -29.14
C LEU A 11 27.13 5.07 -30.20
N GLU A 12 27.64 4.80 -31.41
CA GLU A 12 27.40 5.61 -32.61
C GLU A 12 26.04 5.26 -33.22
N TYR A 13 25.27 6.30 -33.54
CA TYR A 13 24.03 6.24 -34.32
C TYR A 13 24.38 6.36 -35.81
N THR A 14 24.05 5.35 -36.62
CA THR A 14 24.19 5.43 -38.07
C THR A 14 22.83 5.64 -38.74
N ARG A 15 22.69 6.77 -39.44
CA ARG A 15 21.65 7.01 -40.47
C ARG A 15 21.90 6.08 -41.66
N CYS A 16 20.84 5.54 -42.26
CA CYS A 16 20.91 5.01 -43.63
C CYS A 16 19.65 5.42 -44.42
N SER A 17 19.88 5.93 -45.63
CA SER A 17 18.92 6.53 -46.55
C SER A 17 18.99 5.84 -47.91
N LYS A 18 17.82 5.61 -48.54
CA LYS A 18 17.57 5.29 -49.97
C LYS A 18 18.14 3.93 -50.42
N GLU A 19 17.52 3.13 -51.30
CA GLU A 19 16.96 3.43 -52.64
C GLU A 19 16.17 2.20 -53.18
N ARG A 20 15.30 2.41 -54.19
CA ARG A 20 14.54 1.38 -54.92
C ARG A 20 15.27 0.98 -56.22
N SER A 21 15.25 -0.30 -56.61
CA SER A 21 15.13 -0.73 -58.02
C SER A 21 14.92 -2.25 -58.20
N ASN A 22 14.15 -2.60 -59.23
CA ASN A 22 13.67 -3.93 -59.66
C ASN A 22 14.75 -4.93 -60.10
N SER A 23 14.47 -6.24 -60.01
CA SER A 23 14.34 -7.18 -61.16
C SER A 23 14.68 -8.66 -60.85
N THR A 24 13.72 -9.55 -61.17
CA THR A 24 13.81 -10.94 -61.69
C THR A 24 14.51 -12.07 -60.89
N ALA A 25 13.71 -13.09 -60.53
CA ALA A 25 14.10 -14.42 -60.00
C ALA A 25 14.62 -15.37 -61.12
N PRO A 26 15.21 -16.57 -60.83
CA PRO A 26 14.49 -17.71 -60.24
C PRO A 26 15.26 -18.53 -59.17
N ARG A 27 14.51 -19.49 -58.59
CA ARG A 27 14.74 -20.35 -57.42
C ARG A 27 15.94 -21.31 -57.54
N LEU A 28 16.52 -21.69 -56.39
CA LEU A 28 16.85 -23.08 -56.03
C LEU A 28 17.12 -23.21 -54.52
N ASP A 29 16.27 -24.03 -53.92
CA ASP A 29 16.22 -24.77 -52.66
C ASP A 29 17.36 -24.77 -51.62
N HIS A 30 16.86 -24.85 -50.37
CA HIS A 30 17.47 -25.37 -49.13
C HIS A 30 18.68 -24.63 -48.54
N LEU A 31 18.46 -23.96 -47.40
CA LEU A 31 19.06 -24.32 -46.10
C LEU A 31 18.58 -23.38 -44.98
N PHE A 32 18.19 -23.98 -43.85
CA PHE A 32 18.19 -23.45 -42.47
C PHE A 32 17.89 -21.97 -42.22
N GLY A 33 16.73 -21.73 -41.62
CA GLY A 33 16.45 -20.48 -40.93
C GLY A 33 15.23 -20.63 -40.04
N THR A 34 15.39 -21.28 -38.88
CA THR A 34 14.45 -21.13 -37.77
C THR A 34 14.36 -19.64 -37.48
N ILE A 35 13.28 -19.00 -37.92
CA ILE A 35 12.89 -17.69 -37.40
C ILE A 35 12.57 -17.95 -35.94
N LEU A 36 13.56 -17.72 -35.07
CA LEU A 36 13.33 -17.46 -33.66
C LEU A 36 12.48 -16.19 -33.63
N THR A 37 11.17 -16.37 -33.69
CA THR A 37 10.23 -15.41 -33.14
C THR A 37 10.66 -15.22 -31.71
N PHE A 38 11.42 -14.15 -31.46
CA PHE A 38 11.53 -13.56 -30.14
C PHE A 38 10.11 -13.14 -29.78
N GLY A 39 9.32 -14.08 -29.25
CA GLY A 39 8.14 -13.75 -28.51
C GLY A 39 8.59 -12.74 -27.47
N CYS A 40 8.02 -11.54 -27.50
CA CYS A 40 8.06 -10.68 -26.34
C CYS A 40 7.51 -11.53 -25.19
N TYR A 41 8.38 -12.08 -24.36
CA TYR A 41 7.99 -12.63 -23.08
C TYR A 41 7.46 -11.42 -22.31
N THR A 42 6.17 -11.14 -22.41
CA THR A 42 5.47 -10.39 -21.39
C THR A 42 5.49 -11.32 -20.19
N ALA A 43 6.61 -11.32 -19.46
CA ALA A 43 6.69 -12.00 -18.19
C ALA A 43 5.48 -11.52 -17.39
N ARG A 44 4.64 -12.46 -16.95
CA ARG A 44 3.48 -12.17 -16.12
C ARG A 44 4.03 -11.62 -14.81
N VAL A 45 4.01 -10.29 -14.66
CA VAL A 45 4.64 -9.61 -13.52
C VAL A 45 3.66 -9.62 -12.35
N ARG A 46 4.01 -10.38 -11.30
CA ARG A 46 3.37 -10.36 -10.00
C ARG A 46 4.21 -9.48 -9.07
N ARG A 47 3.77 -8.25 -8.83
CA ARG A 47 4.41 -7.32 -7.89
C ARG A 47 3.63 -7.28 -6.60
N LEU A 48 4.35 -7.37 -5.48
CA LEU A 48 3.74 -7.32 -4.16
C LEU A 48 4.45 -6.30 -3.28
N ILE A 49 3.68 -5.37 -2.74
CA ILE A 49 4.06 -4.53 -1.62
C ILE A 49 3.56 -5.22 -0.35
N ILE A 50 4.43 -5.41 0.64
CA ILE A 50 4.02 -5.89 1.97
C ILE A 50 4.14 -4.69 2.90
N ASN A 51 3.00 -4.13 3.30
CA ASN A 51 2.93 -2.93 4.11
C ASN A 51 2.46 -3.23 5.53
N ALA A 52 3.27 -2.83 6.52
CA ALA A 52 2.89 -2.88 7.92
C ALA A 52 2.24 -1.56 8.34
N ASP A 53 1.01 -1.64 8.80
CA ASP A 53 0.26 -0.52 9.33
C ASP A 53 0.63 -0.24 10.80
N ASP A 54 0.18 0.90 11.30
CA ASP A 54 0.30 1.31 12.71
C ASP A 54 1.75 1.56 13.21
N PHE A 55 2.69 1.90 12.34
CA PHE A 55 4.02 2.30 12.81
C PHE A 55 3.93 3.59 13.62
N GLY A 56 4.49 3.60 14.82
CA GLY A 56 4.34 4.63 15.83
C GLY A 56 3.27 4.32 16.88
N LEU A 57 2.48 3.25 16.76
CA LEU A 57 1.40 2.95 17.70
C LEU A 57 1.90 2.66 19.13
N THR A 58 2.80 1.70 19.27
CA THR A 58 3.53 1.38 20.51
C THR A 58 4.98 1.01 20.21
N ALA A 59 5.87 1.05 21.20
CA ALA A 59 7.25 0.61 21.02
C ALA A 59 7.35 -0.87 20.60
N GLY A 60 6.47 -1.73 21.12
CA GLY A 60 6.36 -3.13 20.69
C GLY A 60 5.97 -3.29 19.21
N VAL A 61 5.01 -2.50 18.72
CA VAL A 61 4.64 -2.50 17.30
C VAL A 61 5.81 -2.00 16.44
N ASN A 62 6.48 -0.93 16.87
CA ASN A 62 7.63 -0.38 16.17
C ASN A 62 8.76 -1.41 15.99
N ARG A 63 9.13 -2.11 17.07
CA ARG A 63 10.17 -3.16 17.04
C ARG A 63 9.79 -4.31 16.11
N ALA A 64 8.53 -4.76 16.15
CA ALA A 64 8.06 -5.84 15.29
C ALA A 64 8.08 -5.47 13.80
N ILE A 65 7.75 -4.23 13.45
CA ILE A 65 7.83 -3.73 12.07
C ILE A 65 9.27 -3.75 11.56
N VAL A 66 10.22 -3.25 12.36
CA VAL A 66 11.64 -3.29 12.01
C VAL A 66 12.14 -4.72 11.89
N GLU A 67 11.76 -5.62 12.80
CA GLU A 67 12.14 -7.03 12.72
C GLU A 67 11.59 -7.71 11.46
N ALA A 68 10.32 -7.46 11.11
CA ALA A 68 9.70 -7.98 9.90
C ALA A 68 10.38 -7.46 8.62
N TYR A 69 10.99 -6.27 8.68
CA TYR A 69 11.82 -5.72 7.61
C TYR A 69 13.21 -6.36 7.56
N GLU A 70 13.92 -6.40 8.68
CA GLU A 70 15.31 -6.90 8.73
C GLU A 70 15.40 -8.41 8.49
N ARG A 71 14.44 -9.17 9.02
CA ARG A 71 14.48 -10.64 9.04
C ARG A 71 13.40 -11.28 8.17
N GLY A 72 12.46 -10.48 7.68
CA GLY A 72 11.28 -10.97 7.00
C GLY A 72 11.15 -10.48 5.57
N VAL A 73 9.90 -10.44 5.10
CA VAL A 73 9.53 -10.07 3.74
C VAL A 73 8.92 -8.66 3.64
N LEU A 74 8.90 -7.90 4.73
CA LEU A 74 8.29 -6.57 4.75
C LEU A 74 9.06 -5.63 3.81
N THR A 75 8.33 -4.84 3.01
CA THR A 75 8.93 -3.88 2.06
C THR A 75 8.53 -2.43 2.32
N SER A 76 7.44 -2.23 3.06
CA SER A 76 6.86 -0.92 3.32
C SER A 76 6.20 -0.86 4.70
N THR A 77 6.03 0.36 5.20
CA THR A 77 5.23 0.64 6.40
C THR A 77 4.62 2.03 6.32
N THR A 78 3.61 2.31 7.14
CA THR A 78 2.96 3.62 7.24
C THR A 78 2.96 4.12 8.67
N LEU A 79 3.50 5.33 8.89
CA LEU A 79 3.71 5.92 10.20
C LEU A 79 2.55 6.83 10.61
N MET A 80 2.04 6.63 11.83
CA MET A 80 1.01 7.44 12.47
C MET A 80 1.62 8.69 13.11
N ALA A 81 1.36 9.87 12.56
CA ALA A 81 1.96 11.11 13.06
C ALA A 81 1.46 11.53 14.46
N ASN A 82 0.33 10.95 14.91
CA ASN A 82 -0.43 11.38 16.08
C ASN A 82 -0.32 10.40 17.25
N SER A 83 0.45 9.32 17.10
CA SER A 83 0.52 8.22 18.05
C SER A 83 1.59 8.41 19.13
N LEU A 84 1.49 7.62 20.20
CA LEU A 84 2.32 7.77 21.41
C LEU A 84 3.79 7.40 21.17
N ALA A 85 4.07 6.38 20.36
CA ALA A 85 5.43 5.95 20.04
C ALA A 85 5.96 6.56 18.73
N PHE A 86 5.48 7.76 18.37
CA PHE A 86 5.90 8.48 17.16
C PHE A 86 7.41 8.74 17.13
N ASP A 87 7.97 9.30 18.20
CA ASP A 87 9.39 9.69 18.22
C ASP A 87 10.32 8.48 18.06
N ASP A 88 9.98 7.37 18.72
CA ASP A 88 10.66 6.08 18.57
C ASP A 88 10.59 5.56 17.11
N ALA A 89 9.40 5.58 16.51
CA ALA A 89 9.20 5.16 15.12
C ALA A 89 10.01 6.01 14.13
N VAL A 90 10.11 7.32 14.36
CA VAL A 90 10.93 8.20 13.51
C VAL A 90 12.41 7.83 13.61
N GLN A 91 12.94 7.56 14.81
CA GLN A 91 14.35 7.16 14.95
C GLN A 91 14.62 5.84 14.22
N LEU A 92 13.71 4.88 14.36
CA LEU A 92 13.80 3.59 13.67
C LEU A 92 13.70 3.76 12.14
N ALA A 93 12.80 4.61 11.65
CA ALA A 93 12.67 4.92 10.22
C ALA A 93 13.96 5.54 9.64
N LYS A 94 14.62 6.43 10.40
CA LYS A 94 15.91 7.02 10.01
C LYS A 94 17.02 5.98 9.96
N GLY A 95 17.06 5.07 10.93
CA GLY A 95 18.00 3.95 10.94
C GLY A 95 17.83 2.97 9.77
N HIS A 96 16.62 2.92 9.20
CA HIS A 96 16.25 2.00 8.12
C HIS A 96 15.78 2.76 6.88
N SER A 97 16.61 3.67 6.36
CA SER A 97 16.25 4.54 5.23
C SER A 97 15.80 3.78 3.97
N SER A 98 16.19 2.52 3.79
CA SER A 98 15.76 1.64 2.70
C SER A 98 14.35 1.06 2.87
N LEU A 99 13.78 1.06 4.09
CA LEU A 99 12.38 0.74 4.32
C LEU A 99 11.51 1.89 3.77
N SER A 100 10.58 1.56 2.88
CA SER A 100 9.61 2.54 2.39
C SER A 100 8.67 2.93 3.53
N THR A 101 8.60 4.23 3.85
CA THR A 101 7.74 4.75 4.93
C THR A 101 6.73 5.74 4.35
N GLY A 102 5.44 5.43 4.50
CA GLY A 102 4.32 6.31 4.17
C GLY A 102 3.70 6.99 5.39
N CYS A 103 2.64 7.76 5.15
CA CYS A 103 1.83 8.40 6.19
C CYS A 103 0.55 7.59 6.43
N HIS A 104 0.39 7.07 7.65
CA HIS A 104 -0.84 6.41 8.08
C HIS A 104 -1.83 7.44 8.61
N VAL A 105 -2.68 7.96 7.73
CA VAL A 105 -3.55 9.10 8.09
C VAL A 105 -4.58 8.68 9.14
N VAL A 106 -4.57 9.35 10.28
CA VAL A 106 -5.48 9.08 11.41
C VAL A 106 -6.64 10.07 11.38
N LEU A 107 -7.87 9.57 11.18
CA LEU A 107 -9.12 10.35 11.21
C LEU A 107 -10.16 9.78 12.20
N VAL A 108 -9.81 8.68 12.87
CA VAL A 108 -10.60 7.94 13.87
C VAL A 108 -9.63 7.38 14.91
N ASP A 109 -10.11 7.11 16.13
CA ASP A 109 -9.36 6.43 17.19
C ASP A 109 -8.03 7.10 17.57
N GLY A 110 -8.05 8.42 17.78
CA GLY A 110 -6.86 9.18 18.15
C GLY A 110 -7.17 10.65 18.37
N LYS A 111 -6.14 11.48 18.52
CA LYS A 111 -6.29 12.94 18.66
C LYS A 111 -5.79 13.63 17.38
N PRO A 112 -6.41 14.74 16.94
CA PRO A 112 -5.89 15.52 15.83
C PRO A 112 -4.56 16.19 16.18
N LEU A 113 -3.75 16.50 15.17
CA LEU A 113 -2.55 17.35 15.35
C LEU A 113 -2.91 18.82 15.39
N ILE A 114 -3.87 19.24 14.58
CA ILE A 114 -4.33 20.63 14.59
C ILE A 114 -5.41 20.84 15.63
N ASP A 115 -5.61 22.10 16.01
CA ASP A 115 -6.63 22.50 16.99
C ASP A 115 -8.01 21.86 16.65
N PRO A 116 -8.57 21.04 17.55
CA PRO A 116 -9.87 20.42 17.37
C PRO A 116 -11.02 21.41 17.08
N GLY A 117 -10.89 22.67 17.52
CA GLY A 117 -11.83 23.74 17.19
C GLY A 117 -11.98 24.01 15.69
N ARG A 118 -10.95 23.67 14.89
CA ARG A 118 -10.95 23.77 13.42
C ARG A 118 -11.48 22.53 12.73
N LEU A 119 -11.80 21.46 13.47
CA LEU A 119 -12.18 20.15 12.95
C LEU A 119 -13.57 19.66 13.43
N PRO A 120 -14.61 20.52 13.50
CA PRO A 120 -15.89 20.15 14.11
C PRO A 120 -16.59 18.95 13.44
N ASN A 121 -16.26 18.62 12.19
CA ASN A 121 -16.86 17.50 11.46
C ASN A 121 -16.14 16.16 11.69
N LEU A 122 -14.90 16.20 12.19
CA LEU A 122 -14.06 15.02 12.41
C LEU A 122 -14.01 14.60 13.88
N VAL A 123 -14.03 15.55 14.80
CA VAL A 123 -13.94 15.28 16.25
C VAL A 123 -15.23 14.67 16.81
N ASP A 124 -15.11 13.97 17.92
CA ASP A 124 -16.27 13.44 18.63
C ASP A 124 -17.12 14.58 19.22
N GLY A 125 -18.44 14.37 19.26
CA GLY A 125 -19.34 15.36 19.84
C GLY A 125 -19.30 15.37 21.37
N LYS A 126 -18.95 14.23 21.99
CA LYS A 126 -18.83 14.05 23.44
C LYS A 126 -17.43 14.45 23.93
N ASP A 127 -16.39 13.99 23.24
CA ASP A 127 -15.01 14.44 23.45
C ASP A 127 -14.53 15.22 22.23
N ARG A 128 -14.64 16.55 22.30
CA ARG A 128 -14.22 17.43 21.20
C ARG A 128 -12.70 17.51 21.04
N ASN A 129 -11.90 16.87 21.90
CA ASN A 129 -10.44 16.82 21.78
C ASN A 129 -9.93 15.58 21.05
N SER A 130 -10.80 14.62 20.75
CA SER A 130 -10.43 13.36 20.09
C SER A 130 -11.24 13.15 18.82
N PHE A 131 -10.69 12.40 17.88
CA PHE A 131 -11.47 11.85 16.79
C PHE A 131 -12.52 10.88 17.31
N ARG A 132 -13.53 10.65 16.48
CA ARG A 132 -14.56 9.65 16.76
C ARG A 132 -13.94 8.25 16.84
N GLU A 133 -14.46 7.46 17.77
CA GLU A 133 -14.06 6.07 17.91
C GLU A 133 -14.73 5.19 16.84
N GLY A 134 -13.92 4.34 16.22
CA GLY A 134 -14.36 3.32 15.29
C GLY A 134 -14.81 3.82 13.91
N ILE A 135 -14.79 2.89 12.96
CA ILE A 135 -15.12 3.16 11.56
C ILE A 135 -16.62 3.38 11.32
N SER A 136 -17.49 2.75 12.13
CA SER A 136 -18.95 2.79 11.92
C SER A 136 -19.52 4.21 12.02
N GLY A 137 -19.12 4.96 13.06
CA GLY A 137 -19.55 6.34 13.24
C GLY A 137 -19.05 7.25 12.12
N PHE A 138 -17.79 7.06 11.70
CA PHE A 138 -17.19 7.77 10.58
C PHE A 138 -17.93 7.48 9.27
N ALA A 139 -18.21 6.21 8.97
CA ALA A 139 -18.92 5.78 7.76
C ALA A 139 -20.32 6.41 7.64
N ILE A 140 -21.09 6.42 8.73
CA ILE A 140 -22.42 7.06 8.75
C ILE A 140 -22.31 8.55 8.39
N ARG A 141 -21.33 9.26 8.95
CA ARG A 141 -21.11 10.68 8.66
C ARG A 141 -20.64 10.90 7.23
N ALA A 142 -19.72 10.07 6.75
CA ALA A 142 -19.18 10.18 5.39
C ALA A 142 -20.28 9.96 4.34
N LEU A 143 -21.13 8.94 4.54
CA LEU A 143 -22.25 8.62 3.65
C LEU A 143 -23.41 9.62 3.75
N SER A 144 -23.53 10.36 4.87
CA SER A 144 -24.53 11.43 5.04
C SER A 144 -24.02 12.83 4.69
N GLY A 145 -22.84 12.94 4.08
CA GLY A 145 -22.26 14.23 3.67
C GLY A 145 -21.82 15.12 4.84
N ARG A 146 -21.55 14.53 6.01
CA ARG A 146 -21.17 15.25 7.24
C ARG A 146 -19.68 15.23 7.52
N ILE A 147 -18.88 14.68 6.61
CA ILE A 147 -17.41 14.80 6.61
C ILE A 147 -17.04 15.92 5.64
N ASP A 148 -16.27 16.87 6.15
CA ASP A 148 -15.78 18.02 5.39
C ASP A 148 -14.39 17.71 4.81
N PRO A 149 -14.23 17.65 3.48
CA PRO A 149 -12.94 17.40 2.84
C PRO A 149 -11.86 18.41 3.22
N ASP A 150 -12.21 19.67 3.50
CA ASP A 150 -11.24 20.73 3.78
C ASP A 150 -10.64 20.55 5.18
N GLN A 151 -11.43 20.08 6.13
CA GLN A 151 -10.96 19.66 7.45
C GLN A 151 -10.05 18.43 7.35
N VAL A 152 -10.41 17.46 6.50
CA VAL A 152 -9.57 16.28 6.25
C VAL A 152 -8.24 16.69 5.63
N GLU A 153 -8.24 17.61 4.66
CA GLU A 153 -7.04 18.12 4.03
C GLU A 153 -6.14 18.85 5.04
N ALA A 154 -6.70 19.70 5.88
CA ALA A 154 -5.94 20.46 6.86
C ALA A 154 -5.22 19.54 7.86
N GLU A 155 -5.93 18.56 8.41
CA GLU A 155 -5.35 17.58 9.34
C GLU A 155 -4.34 16.68 8.62
N THR A 156 -4.69 16.13 7.44
CA THR A 156 -3.79 15.25 6.67
C THR A 156 -2.50 15.99 6.29
N THR A 157 -2.60 17.26 5.90
CA THR A 157 -1.43 18.11 5.61
C THR A 157 -0.55 18.26 6.85
N ALA A 158 -1.14 18.47 8.02
CA ALA A 158 -0.37 18.55 9.27
C ALA A 158 0.33 17.23 9.60
N GLN A 159 -0.33 16.09 9.40
CA GLN A 159 0.26 14.77 9.63
C GLN A 159 1.44 14.51 8.69
N ILE A 160 1.27 14.73 7.38
CA ILE A 160 2.35 14.53 6.40
C ILE A 160 3.51 15.50 6.67
N ARG A 161 3.23 16.78 6.94
CA ARG A 161 4.29 17.77 7.22
C ARG A 161 5.04 17.46 8.50
N LYS A 162 4.38 16.92 9.53
CA LYS A 162 5.07 16.48 10.75
C LYS A 162 6.08 15.37 10.41
N LEU A 163 5.69 14.37 9.61
CA LEU A 163 6.62 13.33 9.17
C LEU A 163 7.81 13.91 8.39
N GLN A 164 7.54 14.80 7.43
CA GLN A 164 8.57 15.43 6.61
C GLN A 164 9.52 16.31 7.42
N ALA A 165 9.00 17.07 8.40
CA ALA A 165 9.81 17.90 9.31
C ALA A 165 10.78 17.06 10.15
N TYR A 166 10.40 15.82 10.46
CA TYR A 166 11.26 14.87 11.14
C TYR A 166 12.17 14.09 10.19
N GLY A 167 12.19 14.39 8.89
CA GLY A 167 13.10 13.81 7.90
C GLY A 167 12.59 12.53 7.24
N VAL A 168 11.33 12.16 7.43
CA VAL A 168 10.74 11.00 6.74
C VAL A 168 10.39 11.39 5.31
N LEU A 169 10.97 10.67 4.33
CA LEU A 169 10.56 10.76 2.93
C LEU A 169 9.27 9.96 2.73
N VAL A 170 8.13 10.64 2.85
CA VAL A 170 6.79 10.03 2.77
C VAL A 170 6.56 9.47 1.36
N SER A 171 6.64 8.13 1.21
CA SER A 171 6.55 7.46 -0.08
C SER A 171 5.12 7.36 -0.61
N HIS A 172 4.16 7.22 0.29
CA HIS A 172 2.74 7.07 -0.03
C HIS A 172 1.86 7.48 1.16
N VAL A 173 0.55 7.51 0.93
CA VAL A 173 -0.44 7.67 2.00
C VAL A 173 -1.41 6.49 2.00
N ASP A 174 -1.87 6.15 3.19
CA ASP A 174 -3.06 5.35 3.42
C ASP A 174 -3.82 5.94 4.62
N SER A 175 -4.73 5.18 5.25
CA SER A 175 -5.41 5.71 6.44
C SER A 175 -5.81 4.62 7.41
N HIS A 176 -5.77 4.94 8.70
CA HIS A 176 -6.27 4.07 9.75
C HIS A 176 -7.74 3.68 9.50
N LYS A 177 -8.01 2.37 9.60
CA LYS A 177 -9.31 1.73 9.29
C LYS A 177 -9.85 2.06 7.89
N HIS A 178 -8.97 2.37 6.94
CA HIS A 178 -9.29 2.64 5.53
C HIS A 178 -10.35 3.74 5.32
N THR A 179 -10.41 4.76 6.17
CA THR A 179 -11.30 5.92 6.02
C THR A 179 -11.21 6.59 4.62
N HIS A 180 -10.07 6.52 3.95
CA HIS A 180 -9.89 6.97 2.56
C HIS A 180 -10.72 6.20 1.51
N MET A 181 -11.44 5.13 1.88
CA MET A 181 -12.43 4.51 1.00
C MET A 181 -13.63 5.42 0.73
N PHE A 182 -13.89 6.40 1.61
CA PHE A 182 -15.05 7.28 1.51
C PHE A 182 -14.72 8.57 0.72
N PRO A 183 -15.63 9.06 -0.15
CA PRO A 183 -15.31 10.13 -1.10
C PRO A 183 -14.79 11.43 -0.47
N ALA A 184 -15.43 11.90 0.61
CA ALA A 184 -15.04 13.15 1.27
C ALA A 184 -13.65 13.05 1.92
N ALA A 185 -13.36 11.92 2.56
CA ALA A 185 -12.05 11.66 3.14
C ALA A 185 -10.97 11.56 2.05
N LEU A 186 -11.26 10.78 0.99
CA LEU A 186 -10.36 10.63 -0.14
C LEU A 186 -10.02 11.98 -0.79
N GLN A 187 -11.02 12.85 -1.00
CA GLN A 187 -10.81 14.18 -1.58
C GLN A 187 -9.81 15.00 -0.76
N GLY A 188 -10.02 15.10 0.56
CA GLY A 188 -9.11 15.84 1.45
C GLY A 188 -7.70 15.25 1.45
N ILE A 189 -7.58 13.92 1.52
CA ILE A 189 -6.29 13.21 1.49
C ILE A 189 -5.57 13.44 0.17
N LEU A 190 -6.24 13.31 -0.98
CA LEU A 190 -5.62 13.55 -2.30
C LEU A 190 -5.12 14.98 -2.46
N ARG A 191 -5.84 15.98 -1.93
CA ARG A 191 -5.40 17.37 -1.98
C ARG A 191 -4.19 17.59 -1.07
N ALA A 192 -4.23 17.08 0.16
CA ALA A 192 -3.09 17.14 1.08
C ALA A 192 -1.84 16.44 0.51
N SER A 193 -1.99 15.26 -0.09
CA SER A 193 -0.89 14.52 -0.72
C SER A 193 -0.22 15.35 -1.82
N ARG A 194 -1.01 15.98 -2.71
CA ARG A 194 -0.45 16.87 -3.74
C ARG A 194 0.26 18.07 -3.14
N THR A 195 -0.35 18.73 -2.14
CA THR A 195 0.24 19.87 -1.42
C THR A 195 1.58 19.51 -0.77
N CYS A 196 1.74 18.26 -0.32
CA CYS A 196 2.94 17.79 0.36
C CYS A 196 3.90 17.02 -0.57
N GLY A 197 3.60 16.90 -1.87
CA GLY A 197 4.46 16.20 -2.83
C GLY A 197 4.44 14.66 -2.72
N VAL A 198 3.43 14.07 -2.09
CA VAL A 198 3.25 12.61 -2.02
C VAL A 198 2.51 12.12 -3.26
N THR A 199 3.09 11.11 -3.94
CA THR A 199 2.71 10.72 -5.30
C THR A 199 2.08 9.33 -5.39
N ALA A 200 1.87 8.65 -4.27
CA ALA A 200 1.23 7.35 -4.23
C ALA A 200 0.22 7.24 -3.08
N ILE A 201 -0.81 6.41 -3.28
CA ILE A 201 -1.87 6.14 -2.30
C ILE A 201 -2.28 4.67 -2.35
N ARG A 202 -2.58 4.09 -1.18
CA ARG A 202 -3.17 2.75 -1.06
C ARG A 202 -4.52 2.67 -1.75
N ASN A 203 -4.75 1.55 -2.44
CA ASN A 203 -6.05 1.15 -2.94
C ASN A 203 -6.72 0.21 -1.92
N PRO A 204 -7.71 0.66 -1.15
CA PRO A 204 -8.25 -0.13 -0.02
C PRO A 204 -9.20 -1.24 -0.44
N PHE A 205 -9.40 -1.47 -1.75
CA PHE A 205 -10.39 -2.42 -2.25
C PHE A 205 -9.74 -3.77 -2.54
N GLU A 206 -10.22 -4.80 -1.85
CA GLU A 206 -9.68 -6.15 -1.94
C GLU A 206 -10.36 -6.99 -3.03
N VAL A 207 -9.56 -7.77 -3.77
CA VAL A 207 -10.04 -8.69 -4.81
C VAL A 207 -10.51 -10.04 -4.26
N VAL A 208 -9.88 -10.54 -3.20
CA VAL A 208 -10.21 -11.85 -2.60
C VAL A 208 -11.55 -11.83 -1.85
N ALA A 209 -11.95 -10.67 -1.32
CA ALA A 209 -13.24 -10.44 -0.67
C ALA A 209 -14.43 -10.85 -1.58
N ALA A 210 -14.31 -10.64 -2.89
CA ALA A 210 -15.36 -11.01 -3.85
C ALA A 210 -15.58 -12.54 -3.90
N ASN A 211 -14.53 -13.34 -3.66
CA ASN A 211 -14.60 -14.80 -3.67
C ASN A 211 -15.07 -15.37 -2.32
N PHE A 212 -14.62 -14.81 -1.20
CA PHE A 212 -15.02 -15.26 0.15
C PHE A 212 -16.41 -14.79 0.58
N ALA A 213 -16.86 -13.60 0.13
CA ALA A 213 -18.21 -13.10 0.39
C ALA A 213 -19.33 -13.96 -0.23
N ARG A 214 -18.99 -15.01 -0.99
CA ARG A 214 -19.94 -15.98 -1.54
C ARG A 214 -20.68 -16.80 -0.47
N LEU A 215 -20.25 -16.77 0.79
CA LEU A 215 -20.72 -17.67 1.85
C LEU A 215 -21.77 -17.13 2.88
N GLN A 216 -22.35 -15.92 2.75
CA GLN A 216 -23.28 -15.36 3.77
C GLN A 216 -24.70 -14.98 3.26
N ARG A 217 -25.69 -15.06 4.18
CA ARG A 217 -27.16 -14.97 3.96
C ARG A 217 -27.70 -13.53 3.75
N GLY A 218 -28.67 -13.38 2.84
CA GLY A 218 -29.47 -12.15 2.61
C GLY A 218 -29.14 -11.41 1.30
N LEU A 219 -29.74 -11.86 0.19
CA LEU A 219 -29.38 -11.43 -1.17
C LEU A 219 -29.46 -9.91 -1.41
N TRP A 220 -30.51 -9.24 -0.91
CA TRP A 220 -30.72 -7.80 -1.12
C TRP A 220 -29.74 -6.91 -0.35
N LYS A 221 -29.52 -7.19 0.95
CA LYS A 221 -28.54 -6.45 1.76
C LYS A 221 -27.12 -6.61 1.18
N ARG A 222 -26.79 -7.83 0.75
CA ARG A 222 -25.54 -8.13 0.05
C ARG A 222 -25.41 -7.36 -1.26
N TYR A 223 -26.43 -7.39 -2.11
CA TYR A 223 -26.43 -6.66 -3.38
C TYR A 223 -26.19 -5.16 -3.18
N ALA A 224 -26.88 -4.55 -2.21
CA ALA A 224 -26.69 -3.15 -1.85
C ALA A 224 -25.24 -2.88 -1.38
N GLN A 225 -24.72 -3.69 -0.46
CA GLN A 225 -23.34 -3.55 0.04
C GLN A 225 -22.30 -3.67 -1.08
N VAL A 226 -22.42 -4.68 -1.95
CA VAL A 226 -21.52 -4.89 -3.09
C VAL A 226 -21.60 -3.73 -4.07
N LYS A 227 -22.81 -3.26 -4.40
CA LYS A 227 -23.01 -2.12 -5.30
C LYS A 227 -22.41 -0.84 -4.73
N THR A 228 -22.58 -0.60 -3.43
CA THR A 228 -21.94 0.52 -2.73
C THR A 228 -20.42 0.41 -2.80
N LEU A 229 -19.84 -0.75 -2.48
CA LEU A 229 -18.39 -0.97 -2.52
C LEU A 229 -17.82 -0.79 -3.94
N HIS A 230 -18.49 -1.32 -4.96
CA HIS A 230 -18.13 -1.11 -6.36
C HIS A 230 -18.20 0.37 -6.77
N GLY A 231 -19.23 1.08 -6.31
CA GLY A 231 -19.35 2.53 -6.53
C GLY A 231 -18.19 3.30 -5.91
N LEU A 232 -17.83 2.97 -4.67
CA LEU A 232 -16.67 3.55 -3.97
C LEU A 232 -15.35 3.23 -4.68
N ALA A 233 -15.14 1.98 -5.10
CA ALA A 233 -13.95 1.57 -5.86
C ALA A 233 -13.83 2.28 -7.22
N GLY A 234 -14.95 2.45 -7.91
CA GLY A 234 -15.02 3.20 -9.17
C GLY A 234 -14.72 4.68 -8.97
N TYR A 235 -15.28 5.29 -7.94
CA TYR A 235 -14.99 6.67 -7.56
C TYR A 235 -13.52 6.86 -7.19
N PHE A 236 -12.99 5.98 -6.33
CA PHE A 236 -11.60 5.99 -5.87
C PHE A 236 -10.63 6.01 -7.05
N ARG A 237 -10.72 5.03 -7.96
CA ARG A 237 -9.84 4.93 -9.13
C ARG A 237 -9.87 6.19 -9.99
N LYS A 238 -11.06 6.75 -10.24
CA LYS A 238 -11.22 8.00 -11.01
C LYS A 238 -10.59 9.19 -10.29
N ALA A 239 -10.82 9.33 -8.99
CA ALA A 239 -10.32 10.45 -8.21
C ALA A 239 -8.78 10.41 -8.09
N VAL A 240 -8.21 9.24 -7.83
CA VAL A 240 -6.76 9.01 -7.76
C VAL A 240 -6.08 9.31 -9.08
N ALA A 241 -6.61 8.78 -10.19
CA ALA A 241 -6.11 9.06 -11.54
C ALA A 241 -6.18 10.56 -11.87
N LYS A 242 -7.30 11.23 -11.55
CA LYS A 242 -7.46 12.67 -11.74
C LYS A 242 -6.47 13.49 -10.90
N ALA A 243 -6.11 13.00 -9.72
CA ALA A 243 -5.12 13.65 -8.86
C ALA A 243 -3.67 13.37 -9.32
N GLY A 244 -3.45 12.44 -10.25
CA GLY A 244 -2.11 12.07 -10.74
C GLY A 244 -1.31 11.23 -9.75
N LEU A 245 -1.97 10.56 -8.79
CA LEU A 245 -1.30 9.67 -7.85
C LEU A 245 -1.24 8.24 -8.41
N ARG A 246 -0.15 7.54 -8.08
CA ARG A 246 0.04 6.12 -8.34
C ARG A 246 -0.66 5.29 -7.25
N THR A 247 -1.13 4.10 -7.59
CA THR A 247 -1.83 3.23 -6.64
C THR A 247 -1.71 1.77 -7.10
N PRO A 248 -1.60 0.79 -6.19
CA PRO A 248 -1.69 -0.62 -6.56
C PRO A 248 -3.08 -0.96 -7.12
N ASP A 249 -3.18 -2.10 -7.80
CA ASP A 249 -4.43 -2.61 -8.38
C ASP A 249 -5.49 -2.91 -7.30
N GLY A 250 -5.04 -3.19 -6.09
CA GLY A 250 -5.85 -3.37 -4.89
C GLY A 250 -5.03 -3.92 -3.74
N THR A 251 -5.74 -4.32 -2.70
CA THR A 251 -5.16 -4.95 -1.51
C THR A 251 -5.50 -6.43 -1.43
N LEU A 252 -4.73 -7.15 -0.61
CA LEU A 252 -4.90 -8.53 -0.22
C LEU A 252 -4.84 -8.59 1.32
N GLY A 253 -5.73 -9.38 1.93
CA GLY A 253 -5.65 -9.67 3.37
C GLY A 253 -6.43 -8.72 4.28
N ILE A 254 -7.15 -7.72 3.75
CA ILE A 254 -8.01 -6.84 4.58
C ILE A 254 -9.15 -7.64 5.21
N VAL A 255 -9.82 -8.53 4.46
CA VAL A 255 -10.85 -9.44 4.97
C VAL A 255 -10.27 -10.49 5.93
N ALA A 256 -8.99 -10.80 5.78
CA ALA A 256 -8.25 -11.71 6.66
C ALA A 256 -7.66 -11.02 7.91
N THR A 257 -7.80 -9.70 8.04
CA THR A 257 -7.20 -8.93 9.14
C THR A 257 -7.67 -9.48 10.49
N GLY A 258 -6.71 -9.75 11.38
CA GLY A 258 -6.98 -10.39 12.67
C GLY A 258 -7.06 -11.92 12.66
N HIS A 259 -6.92 -12.56 11.49
CA HIS A 259 -6.97 -14.02 11.32
C HIS A 259 -5.89 -14.53 10.35
N LEU A 260 -4.82 -13.75 10.14
CA LEU A 260 -3.73 -14.17 9.26
C LEU A 260 -2.93 -15.27 9.92
N ASN A 261 -2.93 -16.44 9.29
CA ASN A 261 -2.05 -17.55 9.65
C ASN A 261 -1.18 -17.95 8.43
N PRO A 262 -0.16 -18.80 8.62
CA PRO A 262 0.72 -19.21 7.53
C PRO A 262 0.00 -19.84 6.33
N ASP A 263 -1.07 -20.61 6.55
CA ASP A 263 -1.84 -21.24 5.48
C ASP A 263 -2.57 -20.22 4.62
N LEU A 264 -3.17 -19.20 5.26
CA LEU A 264 -3.87 -18.14 4.57
C LEU A 264 -2.90 -17.28 3.75
N PHE A 265 -1.73 -16.95 4.30
CA PHE A 265 -0.70 -16.25 3.54
C PHE A 265 -0.23 -17.07 2.32
N ARG A 266 0.05 -18.37 2.52
CA ARG A 266 0.41 -19.28 1.41
C ARG A 266 -0.66 -19.28 0.32
N ASN A 267 -1.92 -19.41 0.70
CA ASN A 267 -3.05 -19.38 -0.24
C ASN A 267 -3.12 -18.05 -1.02
N ILE A 268 -2.92 -16.92 -0.34
CA ILE A 268 -2.86 -15.60 -0.99
C ILE A 268 -1.68 -15.53 -1.98
N ALA A 269 -0.49 -15.97 -1.59
CA ALA A 269 0.68 -15.99 -2.46
C ALA A 269 0.49 -16.91 -3.69
N GLU A 270 -0.19 -18.04 -3.52
CA GLU A 270 -0.48 -18.99 -4.60
C GLU A 270 -1.53 -18.49 -5.59
N ASN A 271 -2.53 -17.76 -5.10
CA ASN A 271 -3.66 -17.29 -5.89
C ASN A 271 -3.59 -15.81 -6.26
N MET A 272 -2.45 -15.16 -6.00
CA MET A 272 -2.26 -13.75 -6.31
C MET A 272 -2.42 -13.49 -7.82
N PRO A 273 -3.33 -12.58 -8.23
CA PRO A 273 -3.47 -12.21 -9.62
C PRO A 273 -2.20 -11.55 -10.18
N GLU A 274 -2.10 -11.47 -11.49
CA GLU A 274 -1.11 -10.59 -12.12
C GLU A 274 -1.40 -9.12 -11.79
N GLY A 275 -0.36 -8.30 -11.81
CA GLY A 275 -0.46 -6.89 -11.44
C GLY A 275 0.33 -6.55 -10.19
N THR A 276 -0.07 -5.47 -9.54
CA THR A 276 0.61 -4.83 -8.41
C THR A 276 -0.34 -4.80 -7.23
N TRP A 277 -0.04 -5.62 -6.24
CA TRP A 277 -0.91 -5.81 -5.09
C TRP A 277 -0.22 -5.31 -3.83
N GLU A 278 -1.02 -4.92 -2.86
CA GLU A 278 -0.55 -4.64 -1.51
C GLU A 278 -1.11 -5.68 -0.53
N PHE A 279 -0.23 -6.32 0.23
CA PHE A 279 -0.61 -7.10 1.39
C PHE A 279 -0.51 -6.23 2.64
N VAL A 280 -1.64 -6.05 3.32
CA VAL A 280 -1.75 -5.23 4.53
C VAL A 280 -1.54 -6.14 5.75
N CYS A 281 -0.67 -5.72 6.66
CA CYS A 281 -0.35 -6.46 7.89
C CYS A 281 -0.13 -5.53 9.09
N HIS A 282 -0.11 -6.11 10.27
CA HIS A 282 -0.10 -5.45 11.57
C HIS A 282 0.85 -6.17 12.55
N PRO A 283 2.11 -6.47 12.19
CA PRO A 283 3.03 -7.14 13.09
C PRO A 283 3.21 -6.36 14.40
N GLY A 284 3.36 -7.07 15.51
CA GLY A 284 3.44 -6.43 16.82
C GLY A 284 3.66 -7.41 17.96
N TYR A 285 4.34 -6.93 19.00
CA TYR A 285 4.44 -7.63 20.27
C TYR A 285 3.23 -7.33 21.16
N LEU A 286 2.71 -8.37 21.83
CA LEU A 286 1.66 -8.22 22.84
C LEU A 286 2.26 -7.87 24.21
N ASP A 287 2.78 -6.65 24.33
CA ASP A 287 3.36 -6.10 25.55
C ASP A 287 2.32 -5.28 26.37
N ALA A 288 2.78 -4.70 27.49
CA ALA A 288 1.93 -3.91 28.37
C ALA A 288 1.33 -2.68 27.66
N ASP A 289 2.13 -2.03 26.81
CA ASP A 289 1.70 -0.87 26.04
C ASP A 289 0.56 -1.25 25.08
N LEU A 290 0.71 -2.36 24.33
CA LEU A 290 -0.36 -2.82 23.43
C LEU A 290 -1.62 -3.27 24.19
N ARG A 291 -1.48 -3.84 25.40
CA ARG A 291 -2.62 -4.19 26.25
C ARG A 291 -3.36 -2.96 26.79
N SER A 292 -2.65 -1.83 26.94
CA SER A 292 -3.21 -0.58 27.46
C SER A 292 -4.08 0.18 26.44
N ILE A 293 -3.94 -0.13 25.14
CA ILE A 293 -4.71 0.53 24.08
C ILE A 293 -5.94 -0.27 23.67
N THR A 294 -6.98 0.46 23.23
CA THR A 294 -8.21 -0.13 22.69
C THR A 294 -7.98 -0.56 21.24
N THR A 295 -7.62 -1.84 21.06
CA THR A 295 -7.46 -2.47 19.75
C THR A 295 -8.08 -3.86 19.74
N ARG A 296 -8.62 -4.27 18.58
CA ARG A 296 -9.04 -5.66 18.33
C ARG A 296 -7.88 -6.55 17.90
N LEU A 297 -6.81 -5.94 17.38
CA LEU A 297 -5.61 -6.62 16.89
C LEU A 297 -4.61 -6.74 18.03
N ARG A 298 -4.59 -7.91 18.66
CA ARG A 298 -3.69 -8.27 19.77
C ARG A 298 -2.89 -9.51 19.42
N GLU A 299 -3.44 -10.69 19.66
CA GLU A 299 -2.80 -11.98 19.39
C GLU A 299 -2.44 -12.11 17.90
N SER A 300 -3.31 -11.63 17.01
CA SER A 300 -3.06 -11.63 15.56
C SER A 300 -1.77 -10.90 15.19
N ARG A 301 -1.35 -9.86 15.92
CA ARG A 301 -0.11 -9.14 15.62
C ARG A 301 1.14 -10.01 15.79
N VAL A 302 1.09 -10.92 16.77
CA VAL A 302 2.18 -11.86 17.05
C VAL A 302 2.22 -12.94 15.95
N GLU A 303 1.07 -13.44 15.54
CA GLU A 303 0.94 -14.40 14.43
C GLU A 303 1.42 -13.79 13.11
N GLU A 304 1.01 -12.54 12.82
CA GLU A 304 1.42 -11.81 11.64
C GLU A 304 2.94 -11.59 11.61
N LEU A 305 3.56 -11.22 12.74
CA LEU A 305 5.02 -11.11 12.84
C LEU A 305 5.71 -12.44 12.53
N ALA A 306 5.21 -13.55 13.09
CA ALA A 306 5.78 -14.89 12.85
C ALA A 306 5.65 -15.32 11.37
N VAL A 307 4.53 -15.00 10.72
CA VAL A 307 4.35 -15.23 9.29
C VAL A 307 5.34 -14.41 8.48
N LEU A 308 5.47 -13.11 8.76
CA LEU A 308 6.32 -12.20 8.00
C LEU A 308 7.81 -12.51 8.11
N THR A 309 8.26 -13.10 9.22
CA THR A 309 9.67 -13.48 9.46
C THR A 309 9.98 -14.94 9.10
N SER A 310 9.00 -15.73 8.68
CA SER A 310 9.19 -17.13 8.33
C SER A 310 9.89 -17.32 6.97
N ALA A 311 10.83 -18.27 6.92
CA ALA A 311 11.48 -18.70 5.68
C ALA A 311 10.49 -19.32 4.67
N ASP A 312 9.40 -19.93 5.15
CA ASP A 312 8.36 -20.52 4.30
C ASP A 312 7.63 -19.44 3.51
N THR A 313 7.37 -18.29 4.13
CA THR A 313 6.73 -17.12 3.50
C THR A 313 7.56 -16.62 2.33
N ARG A 314 8.87 -16.43 2.55
CA ARG A 314 9.81 -16.06 1.48
C ARG A 314 9.82 -17.08 0.36
N THR A 315 9.95 -18.36 0.70
CA THR A 315 9.97 -19.47 -0.27
C THR A 315 8.67 -19.53 -1.09
N ALA A 316 7.51 -19.29 -0.48
CA ALA A 316 6.22 -19.30 -1.16
C ALA A 316 6.12 -18.18 -2.22
N LEU A 317 6.61 -16.98 -1.90
CA LEU A 317 6.66 -15.85 -2.83
C LEU A 317 7.62 -16.11 -3.99
N GLU A 318 8.83 -16.60 -3.70
CA GLU A 318 9.86 -16.90 -4.70
C GLU A 318 9.41 -17.99 -5.68
N ARG A 319 8.79 -19.07 -5.19
CA ARG A 319 8.26 -20.17 -6.04
C ARG A 319 7.24 -19.70 -7.07
N ARG A 320 6.54 -18.60 -6.81
CA ARG A 320 5.52 -18.03 -7.71
C ARG A 320 6.05 -16.86 -8.56
N GLY A 321 7.35 -16.57 -8.46
CA GLY A 321 7.98 -15.46 -9.15
C GLY A 321 7.41 -14.11 -8.72
N VAL A 322 6.99 -13.98 -7.45
CA VAL A 322 6.49 -12.71 -6.92
C VAL A 322 7.67 -11.79 -6.69
N GLN A 323 7.65 -10.65 -7.38
CA GLN A 323 8.58 -9.56 -7.17
C GLN A 323 8.12 -8.73 -5.98
N LEU A 324 8.87 -8.80 -4.88
CA LEU A 324 8.69 -7.86 -3.79
C LEU A 324 9.16 -6.46 -4.22
N ILE A 325 8.27 -5.48 -4.05
CA ILE A 325 8.52 -4.08 -4.32
C ILE A 325 8.03 -3.23 -3.13
N SER A 326 8.36 -1.96 -3.13
CA SER A 326 7.88 -0.97 -2.17
C SER A 326 7.08 0.13 -2.87
N TYR A 327 6.45 1.02 -2.11
CA TYR A 327 5.78 2.20 -2.67
C TYR A 327 6.73 3.16 -3.40
N ARG A 328 8.05 3.09 -3.16
CA ARG A 328 9.04 3.89 -3.87
C ARG A 328 9.27 3.41 -5.31
N ASP A 329 8.89 2.17 -5.61
CA ASP A 329 9.06 1.53 -6.92
C ASP A 329 7.83 1.69 -7.84
N LEU A 330 6.75 2.31 -7.34
CA LEU A 330 5.51 2.48 -8.10
C LEU A 330 5.62 3.44 -9.27
#